data_AF-A0A5N7CR34-F1
#
_entry.id   AF-A0A5N7CR34-F1
#
_cell.length_a   1.000
_cell.length_b   1.000
_cell.length_c   1.000
_cell.angle_alpha   90.00
_cell.angle_beta   90.00
_cell.angle_gamma   90.00
#
_symmetry.space_group_name_H-M   'P 1'
#
loop_
_entity.id
_entity.type
_entity.pdbx_description
1 polymer ?
#
loop_
_entity_poly.entity_id
_entity_poly.type
_entity_poly.pdbx_seq_one_letter_code
_entity_poly.pdbx_strand_id
1 'polypeptide(L)'
;MASFADLPAKCTALVHAVEKLGQELSNTKRELQDVTSELAAAKGVGTVLSSLVDRFGALLCSYAREQTSAHRQQQILEAILDSALAQLDLLDAQMDCDSLRRENTQLRDALQERRMRHNR
;
A
#
# COMPACT_ATOMS: atom_id res chain seq x y z
N MET A 1 34.49 40.01 24.94
CA MET A 1 34.02 40.05 23.54
C MET A 1 33.92 38.62 23.07
N ALA A 2 32.72 38.13 22.73
CA ALA A 2 32.57 36.79 22.18
C ALA A 2 33.22 36.75 20.79
N SER A 3 34.18 35.85 20.57
CA SER A 3 34.85 35.69 19.29
C SER A 3 33.88 35.10 18.27
N PHE A 4 33.65 35.81 17.17
CA PHE A 4 32.85 35.35 16.03
C PHE A 4 33.61 34.37 15.11
N ALA A 5 34.86 34.00 15.45
CA ALA A 5 35.69 33.13 14.63
C ALA A 5 35.06 31.74 14.38
N ASP A 6 34.27 31.25 15.32
CA ASP A 6 33.61 29.94 15.23
C ASP A 6 32.22 30.00 14.58
N LEU A 7 31.70 31.20 14.27
CA LEU A 7 30.37 31.37 13.70
C LEU A 7 30.22 30.66 12.35
N PRO A 8 31.18 30.74 11.40
CA PRO A 8 31.10 30.01 10.13
C PRO A 8 31.02 28.50 10.33
N ALA A 9 31.84 27.94 11.23
CA ALA A 9 31.83 26.51 11.54
C ALA A 9 30.50 26.06 12.14
N LYS A 10 29.91 26.88 13.04
CA LYS A 10 28.58 26.63 13.60
C LYS A 10 27.48 26.72 12.55
N CYS A 11 27.56 27.68 11.63
CA CYS A 11 26.62 27.80 10.51
C CYS A 11 26.70 26.59 9.57
N THR A 12 27.90 26.13 9.21
CA THR A 12 28.10 24.93 8.38
C THR A 12 27.56 23.67 9.07
N ALA A 13 27.83 23.51 10.37
CA ALA A 13 27.28 22.40 11.14
C ALA A 13 25.74 22.42 11.18
N LEU A 14 25.15 23.62 11.26
CA LEU A 14 23.69 23.80 11.26
C LEU A 14 23.08 23.48 9.89
N VAL A 15 23.72 23.90 8.78
CA VAL A 15 23.30 23.53 7.42
C VAL A 15 23.33 22.01 7.24
N HIS A 16 24.45 21.36 7.61
CA HIS A 16 24.57 19.91 7.50
C HIS A 16 23.54 19.16 8.38
N ALA A 17 23.26 19.68 9.58
CA ALA A 17 22.22 19.11 10.44
C ALA A 17 20.82 19.23 9.80
N VAL A 18 20.50 20.37 9.19
CA VAL A 18 19.24 20.58 8.47
C VAL A 18 19.14 19.67 7.24
N GLU A 19 20.20 19.51 6.47
CA GLU A 19 20.24 18.60 5.31
C GLU A 19 20.02 17.14 5.74
N LYS A 20 20.69 16.70 6.82
CA LYS A 20 20.52 15.36 7.39
C LYS A 20 19.08 15.11 7.85
N LEU A 21 18.49 16.06 8.58
CA LEU A 21 17.10 15.99 9.01
C LEU A 21 16.13 15.97 7.82
N GLY A 22 16.42 16.75 6.77
CA GLY A 22 15.64 16.75 5.53
C GLY A 22 15.66 15.38 4.85
N GLN A 23 16.82 14.73 4.80
CA GLN A 23 16.97 13.39 4.25
C GLN A 23 16.27 12.33 5.10
N GLU A 24 16.41 12.38 6.43
CA GLU A 24 15.73 11.48 7.36
C GLU A 24 14.21 11.61 7.22
N LEU A 25 13.68 12.83 7.20
CA LEU A 25 12.25 13.09 7.00
C LEU A 25 11.73 12.52 5.67
N SER A 26 12.50 12.68 4.59
CA SER A 26 12.16 12.14 3.27
C SER A 26 12.11 10.61 3.27
N ASN A 27 13.07 9.96 3.93
CA ASN A 27 13.11 8.52 4.08
C ASN A 27 11.93 8.01 4.92
N THR A 28 11.67 8.60 6.08
CA THR A 28 10.53 8.23 6.94
C THR A 28 9.19 8.44 6.24
N LYS A 29 9.05 9.49 5.43
CA LYS A 29 7.84 9.71 4.63
C LYS A 29 7.63 8.59 3.60
N ARG A 30 8.70 8.10 2.97
CA ARG A 30 8.65 6.97 2.03
C ARG A 30 8.23 5.69 2.76
N GLU A 31 8.89 5.36 3.86
CA GLU A 31 8.57 4.19 4.68
C GLU A 31 7.12 4.20 5.17
N LEU A 32 6.63 5.36 5.63
CA LEU A 32 5.24 5.52 6.04
C LEU A 32 4.27 5.25 4.89
N GLN A 33 4.60 5.72 3.68
CA GLN A 33 3.77 5.49 2.50
C GLN A 33 3.72 4.00 2.15
N ASP A 34 4.85 3.30 2.24
CA ASP A 34 4.94 1.86 1.97
C ASP A 34 4.09 1.07 2.97
N VAL A 35 4.26 1.32 4.27
CA VAL A 35 3.45 0.69 5.34
C VAL A 35 1.97 0.99 5.18
N THR A 36 1.60 2.21 4.77
CA THR A 36 0.20 2.57 4.55
C THR A 36 -0.41 1.77 3.39
N SER A 37 0.36 1.54 2.33
CA SER A 37 -0.07 0.71 1.20
C SER A 37 -0.18 -0.76 1.57
N GLU A 38 0.77 -1.32 2.31
CA GLU A 38 0.70 -2.69 2.82
C GLU A 38 -0.53 -2.89 3.73
N LEU A 39 -0.82 -1.91 4.61
CA LEU A 39 -2.00 -1.94 5.46
C LEU A 39 -3.30 -1.92 4.63
N ALA A 40 -3.35 -1.15 3.55
CA ALA A 40 -4.51 -1.12 2.66
C ALA A 40 -4.71 -2.47 1.95
N ALA A 41 -3.63 -3.08 1.46
CA ALA A 41 -3.65 -4.42 0.88
C ALA A 41 -4.15 -5.48 1.87
N ALA A 42 -3.59 -5.49 3.08
CA ALA A 42 -3.99 -6.43 4.14
C ALA A 42 -5.48 -6.28 4.50
N LYS A 43 -6.01 -5.05 4.54
CA LYS A 43 -7.45 -4.80 4.75
C LYS A 43 -8.31 -5.33 3.59
N GLY A 44 -7.85 -5.16 2.36
CA GLY A 44 -8.52 -5.72 1.16
C GLY A 44 -8.64 -7.23 1.25
N VAL A 45 -7.52 -7.92 1.48
CA VAL A 45 -7.48 -9.39 1.65
C VAL A 45 -8.37 -9.82 2.83
N GLY A 46 -8.27 -9.13 3.97
CA GLY A 46 -9.11 -9.41 5.14
C GLY A 46 -10.61 -9.32 4.83
N THR A 47 -11.02 -8.35 4.02
CA THR A 47 -12.43 -8.18 3.60
C THR A 47 -12.90 -9.36 2.76
N VAL A 48 -12.07 -9.84 1.83
CA VAL A 48 -12.40 -11.02 1.01
C VAL A 48 -12.53 -12.26 1.87
N LEU A 49 -11.58 -12.49 2.78
CA LEU A 49 -11.60 -13.64 3.70
C LEU A 49 -12.81 -13.61 4.63
N SER A 50 -13.16 -12.45 5.18
CA SER A 50 -14.38 -12.30 5.99
C SER A 50 -15.64 -12.64 5.19
N SER A 51 -15.74 -12.15 3.94
CA SER A 51 -16.87 -12.49 3.07
C SER A 51 -16.95 -14.00 2.78
N LEU A 52 -15.80 -14.66 2.62
CA LEU A 52 -15.72 -16.10 2.41
C LEU A 52 -16.27 -16.86 3.64
N VAL A 53 -15.86 -16.46 4.84
CA VAL A 53 -16.35 -17.05 6.11
C VAL A 53 -17.87 -16.91 6.22
N ASP A 54 -18.42 -15.74 5.91
CA ASP A 54 -19.87 -15.51 5.96
C ASP A 54 -20.62 -16.39 4.94
N ARG A 55 -20.09 -16.52 3.72
CA ARG A 55 -20.68 -17.35 2.66
C ARG A 55 -20.61 -18.84 2.99
N PHE A 56 -19.51 -19.31 3.59
CA PHE A 56 -19.42 -20.68 4.08
C PHE A 56 -20.35 -20.95 5.26
N GLY A 57 -20.49 -19.99 6.18
CA GLY A 57 -21.46 -20.07 7.27
C GLY A 57 -22.89 -20.21 6.73
N ALA A 58 -23.25 -19.42 5.72
CA ALA A 58 -24.54 -19.51 5.04
C ALA A 58 -24.75 -20.86 4.35
N LEU A 59 -23.72 -21.38 3.66
CA LEU A 59 -23.75 -22.68 3.00
C LEU A 59 -23.92 -23.84 4.00
N LEU A 60 -23.24 -23.80 5.14
CA LEU A 60 -23.39 -24.80 6.20
C LEU A 60 -24.79 -24.76 6.83
N CYS A 61 -25.35 -23.56 7.01
CA CYS A 61 -26.71 -23.39 7.50
C CYS A 61 -27.75 -23.92 6.51
N SER A 62 -27.54 -23.73 5.20
CA SER A 62 -28.43 -24.29 4.18
C SER A 62 -28.31 -25.80 4.09
N TYR A 63 -27.09 -26.36 4.20
CA TYR A 63 -26.86 -27.80 4.30
C TYR A 63 -27.63 -28.42 5.47
N ALA A 64 -27.62 -27.78 6.63
CA ALA A 64 -28.32 -28.26 7.82
C ALA A 64 -29.86 -28.19 7.70
N ARG A 65 -30.39 -27.30 6.85
CA ARG A 65 -31.83 -27.04 6.70
C ARG A 65 -32.45 -27.71 5.48
N GLU A 66 -31.70 -27.90 4.41
CA GLU A 66 -32.18 -28.39 3.13
C GLU A 66 -31.51 -29.73 2.79
N GLN A 67 -32.30 -30.75 2.46
CA GLN A 67 -31.79 -31.99 1.83
C GLN A 67 -31.46 -31.73 0.35
N THR A 68 -30.73 -30.66 0.06
CA THR A 68 -30.22 -30.39 -1.28
C THR A 68 -29.25 -31.50 -1.68
N SER A 69 -29.26 -31.89 -2.95
CA SER A 69 -28.34 -32.92 -3.44
C SER A 69 -26.90 -32.45 -3.25
N ALA A 70 -26.00 -33.38 -2.92
CA ALA A 70 -24.58 -33.10 -2.76
C ALA A 70 -24.00 -32.37 -3.99
N HIS A 71 -24.51 -32.69 -5.18
CA HIS A 71 -24.11 -32.02 -6.42
C HIS A 71 -24.43 -30.51 -6.43
N ARG A 72 -25.61 -30.09 -5.95
CA ARG A 72 -25.98 -28.67 -5.90
C ARG A 72 -25.16 -27.92 -4.86
N GLN A 73 -24.85 -28.56 -3.73
CA GLN A 73 -24.02 -27.97 -2.68
C GLN A 73 -22.58 -27.77 -3.15
N GLN A 74 -22.05 -28.74 -3.91
CA GLN A 74 -20.74 -28.63 -4.55
C GLN A 74 -20.68 -27.46 -5.53
N GLN A 75 -21.69 -27.30 -6.39
CA GLN A 75 -21.76 -26.17 -7.34
C GLN A 75 -21.77 -24.81 -6.62
N ILE A 76 -22.48 -24.70 -5.49
CA ILE A 76 -22.51 -23.46 -4.70
C ILE A 76 -21.15 -23.20 -4.05
N LEU A 77 -20.48 -24.24 -3.54
CA LEU A 77 -19.14 -24.13 -2.99
C LEU A 77 -18.14 -23.65 -4.05
N GLU A 78 -18.14 -24.27 -5.23
CA GLU A 78 -17.29 -23.88 -6.37
C GLU A 78 -17.52 -22.40 -6.73
N ALA A 79 -18.79 -21.97 -6.85
CA ALA A 79 -19.12 -20.57 -7.15
C ALA A 79 -18.65 -19.58 -6.06
N ILE A 80 -18.70 -19.96 -4.78
CA ILE A 80 -18.18 -19.14 -3.68
C ILE A 80 -16.67 -18.98 -3.79
N LEU A 81 -15.96 -20.07 -4.06
CA LEU A 81 -14.50 -20.09 -4.21
C LEU A 81 -14.06 -19.30 -5.44
N ASP A 82 -14.68 -19.51 -6.59
CA ASP A 82 -14.39 -18.78 -7.83
C ASP A 82 -14.60 -17.27 -7.65
N SER A 83 -15.68 -16.89 -6.98
CA SER A 83 -15.95 -15.48 -6.66
C SER A 83 -14.88 -14.88 -5.74
N ALA A 84 -14.31 -15.64 -4.82
CA ALA A 84 -13.27 -15.13 -3.93
C ALA A 84 -11.92 -15.03 -4.63
N LEU A 85 -11.58 -16.02 -5.46
CA LEU A 85 -10.38 -15.97 -6.32
C LEU A 85 -10.43 -14.75 -7.23
N ALA A 86 -11.54 -14.51 -7.92
CA ALA A 86 -11.70 -13.34 -8.77
C ALA A 86 -11.57 -12.00 -8.00
N GLN A 87 -12.00 -11.96 -6.73
CA GLN A 87 -11.82 -10.78 -5.89
C GLN A 87 -10.37 -10.57 -5.46
N LEU A 88 -9.63 -11.64 -5.18
CA LEU A 88 -8.20 -11.57 -4.88
C LEU A 88 -7.40 -11.14 -6.10
N ASP A 89 -7.69 -11.71 -7.28
CA ASP A 89 -7.04 -11.32 -8.54
C ASP A 89 -7.29 -9.84 -8.86
N LEU A 90 -8.53 -9.36 -8.60
CA LEU A 90 -8.86 -7.95 -8.77
C LEU A 90 -8.08 -7.05 -7.80
N LEU A 91 -7.95 -7.45 -6.54
CA LEU A 91 -7.16 -6.72 -5.55
C LEU A 91 -5.68 -6.67 -5.93
N ASP A 92 -5.12 -7.78 -6.40
CA ASP A 92 -3.73 -7.87 -6.86
C ASP A 92 -3.48 -6.91 -8.04
N ALA A 93 -4.34 -6.96 -9.06
CA ALA A 93 -4.26 -6.06 -10.21
C ALA A 93 -4.42 -4.57 -9.81
N GLN A 94 -5.25 -4.27 -8.80
CA GLN A 94 -5.38 -2.91 -8.26
C GLN A 94 -4.10 -2.46 -7.56
N MET A 95 -3.46 -3.33 -6.78
CA MET A 95 -2.19 -3.04 -6.11
C MET A 95 -1.08 -2.76 -7.11
N ASP A 96 -0.99 -3.54 -8.18
CA ASP A 96 -0.04 -3.31 -9.27
C ASP A 96 -0.27 -1.97 -9.96
N CYS A 97 -1.53 -1.65 -10.27
CA CYS A 97 -1.90 -0.36 -10.86
C CYS A 97 -1.51 0.83 -9.97
N ASP A 98 -1.75 0.72 -8.66
CA ASP A 98 -1.40 1.77 -7.71
C ASP A 98 0.10 1.89 -7.48
N SER A 99 0.84 0.78 -7.55
CA SER A 99 2.31 0.77 -7.55
C SER A 99 2.85 1.52 -8.77
N LEU A 100 2.40 1.16 -9.97
CA LEU A 100 2.80 1.82 -11.22
C LEU A 100 2.43 3.31 -11.24
N ARG A 101 1.25 3.67 -10.70
CA ARG A 101 0.82 5.08 -10.61
C ARG A 101 1.74 5.89 -9.70
N ARG A 102 2.19 5.31 -8.58
CA ARG A 102 3.15 5.95 -7.67
C ARG A 102 4.50 6.13 -8.33
N GLU A 103 5.04 5.08 -8.94
CA GLU A 103 6.32 5.15 -9.66
C GLU A 103 6.27 6.21 -10.78
N ASN A 104 5.18 6.24 -11.55
CA ASN A 104 5.00 7.23 -12.62
C ASN A 104 5.01 8.67 -12.08
N THR A 105 4.40 8.89 -10.92
CA THR A 105 4.38 10.20 -10.25
C THR A 105 5.80 10.59 -9.81
N GLN A 106 6.51 9.68 -9.14
CA GLN A 106 7.90 9.91 -8.70
C GLN A 106 8.83 10.23 -9.87
N LEU A 107 8.70 9.51 -10.99
CA LEU A 107 9.48 9.76 -12.20
C LEU A 107 9.17 11.14 -12.80
N ARG A 108 7.91 11.56 -12.82
CA ARG A 108 7.50 12.91 -13.29
C ARG A 108 8.09 14.01 -12.42
N ASP A 109 8.02 13.85 -11.10
CA ASP A 109 8.58 14.82 -10.15
C ASP A 109 10.10 14.92 -10.32
N ALA A 110 10.80 13.79 -10.43
CA ALA A 110 12.24 13.76 -10.66
C ALA A 110 12.64 14.41 -11.99
N LEU A 111 11.86 14.20 -13.05
CA LEU A 111 12.08 14.86 -14.35
C LEU A 111 11.85 16.37 -14.26
N GLN A 112 10.85 16.82 -13.52
CA GLN A 112 10.55 18.24 -13.31
C GLN A 112 11.66 18.92 -12.50
N GLU A 113 12.13 18.30 -11.42
CA GLU A 113 13.28 18.79 -10.66
C GLU A 113 14.54 18.89 -11.52
N ARG A 114 14.82 17.87 -12.34
CA ARG A 114 15.99 17.87 -13.23
C ARG A 114 15.93 19.01 -14.25
N ARG A 115 14.76 19.29 -14.83
CA ARG A 115 14.56 20.44 -15.73
C ARG A 115 14.78 21.77 -15.01
N MET A 116 14.28 21.91 -13.79
CA MET A 116 14.46 23.13 -12.99
C MET A 116 15.92 23.37 -12.58
N ARG A 117 16.71 22.30 -12.39
CA ARG A 117 18.16 22.40 -12.12
C ARG A 117 19.00 22.70 -13.37
N HIS A 118 18.54 22.35 -14.57
CA HIS A 118 19.24 22.67 -15.83
C HIS A 118 18.96 24.09 -16.34
N ASN A 119 17.89 24.74 -15.88
CA ASN A 119 17.51 26.11 -16.25
C ASN A 119 17.99 27.18 -15.24
N ARG A 120 18.89 26.83 -14.31
CA ARG A 120 19.56 27.73 -13.37
C ARG A 120 21.05 27.73 -13.64
#